data_AF-A0A3C1IXG0-F1
#
_entry.id   AF-A0A3C1IXG0-F1
#
_cell.length_a   1.000
_cell.length_b   1.000
_cell.length_c   1.000
_cell.angle_alpha   90.00
_cell.angle_beta   90.00
_cell.angle_gamma   90.00
#
_symmetry.space_group_name_H-M   'P 1'
#
loop_
_entity.id
_entity.type
_entity.pdbx_description
1 polymer ?
#
loop_
_entity_poly.entity_id
_entity_poly.type
_entity_poly.pdbx_seq_one_letter_code
_entity_poly.pdbx_strand_id
1 'polypeptide(L)'
;MKKTNLQNFHNNGMRVALVTESLWSMGGANRVLESFAKMYPDADIYALFGDTKSLSSELQKHRIIYSALNKRLFIKQLYRYTYHLWPLH
;
A
#
# COMPACT_ATOMS: atom_id res chain seq x y z
N MET A 1 -1.08 -32.68 -7.36
CA MET A 1 -0.79 -31.24 -7.54
C MET A 1 0.09 -30.77 -6.41
N LYS A 2 1.35 -30.41 -6.70
CA LYS A 2 2.31 -29.90 -5.71
C LYS A 2 1.83 -28.52 -5.24
N LYS A 3 1.46 -28.37 -3.96
CA LYS A 3 1.32 -27.05 -3.32
C LYS A 3 2.75 -26.52 -3.12
N THR A 4 3.25 -25.81 -4.11
CA THR A 4 4.64 -25.36 -4.21
C THR A 4 4.93 -24.22 -3.23
N ASN A 5 5.86 -24.45 -2.30
CA ASN A 5 6.89 -23.54 -1.77
C ASN A 5 6.55 -22.08 -1.36
N LEU A 6 5.30 -21.68 -1.13
CA LEU A 6 5.04 -20.31 -0.63
C LEU A 6 5.39 -20.11 0.85
N GLN A 7 5.35 -21.16 1.66
CA GLN A 7 5.64 -21.07 3.10
C GLN A 7 7.15 -20.96 3.42
N ASN A 8 8.04 -21.13 2.43
CA ASN A 8 9.49 -21.21 2.65
C ASN A 8 10.22 -19.86 2.52
N PHE A 9 9.56 -18.77 2.11
CA PHE A 9 10.22 -17.46 2.01
C PHE A 9 10.39 -16.76 3.37
N HIS A 10 9.65 -17.19 4.39
CA HIS A 10 9.59 -16.54 5.71
C HIS A 10 10.89 -16.70 6.53
N ASN A 11 11.75 -17.69 6.22
CA ASN A 11 12.89 -18.09 7.06
C ASN A 11 14.30 -17.79 6.50
N ASN A 12 14.43 -17.07 5.38
CA ASN A 12 15.74 -16.80 4.75
C ASN A 12 16.35 -15.44 5.11
N GLY A 13 15.86 -14.74 6.14
CA GLY A 13 16.33 -13.39 6.49
C GLY A 13 15.99 -12.32 5.45
N MET A 14 15.11 -12.63 4.50
CA MET A 14 14.70 -11.74 3.42
C MET A 14 13.73 -10.69 3.95
N ARG A 15 14.06 -9.41 3.76
CA ARG A 15 13.22 -8.28 4.20
C ARG A 15 12.41 -7.77 3.01
N VAL A 16 11.09 -7.70 3.18
CA VAL A 16 10.15 -7.27 2.12
C VAL A 16 9.36 -6.07 2.62
N ALA A 17 9.19 -5.08 1.74
CA ALA A 17 8.31 -3.94 1.96
C ALA A 17 7.38 -3.79 0.76
N LEU A 18 6.10 -3.57 1.02
CA LEU A 18 5.09 -3.31 -0.01
C LEU A 18 4.88 -1.80 -0.11
N VAL A 19 5.08 -1.22 -1.30
CA VAL A 19 4.98 0.23 -1.51
C VAL A 19 3.87 0.53 -2.51
N THR A 20 2.98 1.47 -2.17
CA THR A 20 1.86 1.89 -3.02
C THR A 20 1.63 3.39 -2.92
N GLU A 21 1.07 4.03 -3.95
CA GLU A 21 0.75 5.44 -3.87
C GLU A 21 -0.45 5.72 -2.95
N SER A 22 -1.45 4.83 -2.90
CA SER A 22 -2.71 5.13 -2.20
C SER A 22 -3.40 3.94 -1.54
N LEU A 23 -3.97 4.19 -0.36
CA LEU A 23 -4.57 3.20 0.52
C LEU A 23 -5.89 3.73 1.13
N TRP A 24 -6.83 4.13 0.28
CA TRP A 24 -8.06 4.82 0.72
C TRP A 24 -9.25 3.91 1.01
N SER A 25 -9.43 2.83 0.26
CA SER A 25 -10.54 1.89 0.42
C SER A 25 -10.23 0.58 -0.31
N MET A 26 -10.95 -0.49 0.01
CA MET A 26 -10.81 -1.75 -0.73
C MET A 26 -11.28 -1.58 -2.18
N GLY A 27 -10.40 -1.89 -3.13
CA GLY A 27 -10.61 -1.83 -4.58
C GLY A 27 -9.66 -2.80 -5.31
N GLY A 28 -9.60 -2.73 -6.64
CA GLY A 28 -8.80 -3.67 -7.44
C GLY A 28 -7.33 -3.72 -7.02
N ALA A 29 -6.68 -2.56 -6.94
CA ALA A 29 -5.29 -2.45 -6.49
C ALA A 29 -5.08 -3.01 -5.08
N ASN A 30 -5.96 -2.67 -4.13
CA ASN A 30 -5.82 -3.11 -2.74
C ASN A 30 -6.16 -4.60 -2.53
N ARG A 31 -6.96 -5.22 -3.41
CA ARG A 31 -7.14 -6.69 -3.43
C ARG A 31 -5.90 -7.44 -3.89
N VAL A 32 -5.18 -6.86 -4.84
CA VAL A 32 -3.87 -7.38 -5.27
C VAL A 32 -2.84 -7.20 -4.15
N LEU A 33 -2.79 -6.02 -3.54
CA LEU A 33 -1.95 -5.76 -2.38
C LEU A 33 -2.22 -6.75 -1.24
N GLU A 34 -3.49 -7.04 -0.95
CA GLU A 34 -3.87 -8.04 0.06
C GLU A 34 -3.31 -9.44 -0.28
N SER A 35 -3.30 -9.80 -1.55
CA SER A 35 -2.73 -11.09 -1.97
C SER A 35 -1.22 -11.12 -1.73
N PHE A 36 -0.50 -10.01 -1.99
CA PHE A 36 0.91 -9.87 -1.63
C PHE A 36 1.14 -9.89 -0.12
N ALA A 37 0.30 -9.20 0.65
CA ALA A 37 0.34 -9.18 2.11
C ALA A 37 0.23 -10.59 2.71
N LYS A 38 -0.67 -11.43 2.17
CA LYS A 38 -0.79 -12.85 2.55
C LYS A 38 0.45 -13.68 2.21
N MET A 39 1.13 -13.36 1.11
CA MET A 39 2.36 -14.05 0.70
C MET A 39 3.57 -13.63 1.56
N TYR A 40 3.56 -12.39 2.07
CA TYR A 40 4.64 -11.80 2.86
C TYR A 40 4.09 -11.26 4.19
N PRO A 41 3.77 -12.14 5.16
CA PRO A 41 3.06 -11.76 6.39
C PRO A 41 3.82 -10.75 7.26
N ASP A 42 5.15 -10.69 7.17
CA ASP A 42 5.97 -9.72 7.94
C ASP A 42 6.26 -8.42 7.18
N ALA A 43 5.75 -8.26 5.96
CA ALA A 43 6.09 -7.09 5.15
C ALA A 43 5.44 -5.82 5.72
N ASP A 44 6.25 -4.77 5.89
CA ASP A 44 5.74 -3.43 6.17
C ASP A 44 5.08 -2.86 4.90
N ILE A 45 4.00 -2.10 5.08
CA ILE A 45 3.29 -1.44 3.97
C ILE A 45 3.57 0.06 4.04
N TYR A 46 4.14 0.63 2.98
CA TYR A 46 4.37 2.06 2.84
C TYR A 46 3.40 2.64 1.82
N ALA A 47 2.65 3.66 2.24
CA ALA A 47 1.69 4.34 1.38
C ALA A 47 1.90 5.86 1.40
N LEU A 48 1.75 6.52 0.24
CA LEU A 48 1.82 7.98 0.21
C LEU A 48 0.62 8.60 0.94
N PHE A 49 -0.56 8.03 0.71
CA PHE A 49 -1.83 8.52 1.23
C PHE A 49 -2.79 7.39 1.61
N GLY A 50 -3.65 7.61 2.61
CA GLY A 50 -4.69 6.64 2.92
C GLY A 50 -5.29 6.76 4.31
N ASP A 51 -6.17 5.82 4.62
CA ASP A 51 -6.75 5.59 5.94
C ASP A 51 -6.85 4.08 6.19
N THR A 52 -6.38 3.64 7.36
CA THR A 52 -6.36 2.22 7.72
C THR A 52 -7.75 1.68 8.03
N LYS A 53 -8.69 2.54 8.45
CA LYS A 53 -10.03 2.12 8.90
C LYS A 53 -10.89 1.48 7.82
N SER A 54 -10.64 1.81 6.56
CA SER A 54 -11.42 1.36 5.39
C SER A 54 -10.80 0.15 4.67
N LEU A 55 -9.75 -0.44 5.23
CA LEU A 55 -9.02 -1.56 4.66
C LEU A 55 -9.54 -2.90 5.18
N SER A 56 -9.21 -3.98 4.49
CA SER A 56 -9.52 -5.33 4.97
C SER A 56 -8.77 -5.66 6.26
N SER A 57 -9.32 -6.60 7.03
CA SER A 57 -8.70 -7.10 8.25
C SER A 57 -7.31 -7.70 8.01
N GLU A 58 -7.04 -8.20 6.81
CA GLU A 58 -5.73 -8.73 6.45
C GLU A 58 -4.69 -7.62 6.35
N LEU A 59 -4.96 -6.56 5.57
CA LEU A 59 -4.04 -5.43 5.44
C LEU A 59 -3.80 -4.73 6.77
N GLN A 60 -4.80 -4.69 7.65
CA GLN A 60 -4.69 -4.10 8.98
C GLN A 60 -3.76 -4.86 9.93
N LYS A 61 -3.41 -6.13 9.66
CA LYS A 61 -2.43 -6.89 10.45
C LYS A 61 -1.00 -6.39 10.25
N HIS A 62 -0.75 -5.74 9.11
CA HIS A 62 0.57 -5.23 8.76
C HIS A 62 0.79 -3.85 9.38
N ARG A 63 2.06 -3.53 9.61
CA ARG A 63 2.45 -2.17 9.94
C ARG A 63 2.34 -1.28 8.70
N ILE A 64 1.35 -0.40 8.70
CA ILE A 64 1.14 0.58 7.62
C ILE A 64 1.76 1.92 8.00
N ILE A 65 2.68 2.41 7.17
CA ILE A 65 3.39 3.67 7.34
C ILE A 65 2.98 4.62 6.21
N TYR A 66 2.31 5.70 6.60
CA TYR A 66 1.96 6.76 5.67
C TYR A 66 3.07 7.80 5.56
N SER A 67 3.25 8.36 4.36
CA SER A 67 4.12 9.52 4.17
C SER A 67 3.68 10.71 5.02
N ALA A 68 4.62 11.60 5.35
CA ALA A 68 4.34 12.90 5.96
C ALA A 68 3.32 13.71 5.15
N LEU A 69 3.23 13.47 3.83
CA LEU A 69 2.25 14.08 2.93
C LEU A 69 0.80 13.71 3.29
N ASN A 70 0.55 12.55 3.90
CA ASN A 70 -0.80 12.14 4.32
C ASN A 70 -1.38 13.08 5.40
N LYS A 71 -0.53 13.70 6.23
CA LYS A 71 -0.95 14.70 7.22
C LYS A 71 -1.25 16.06 6.60
N ARG A 72 -0.65 16.36 5.44
CA ARG A 72 -0.83 17.64 4.74
C ARG A 72 -1.97 17.50 3.73
N LEU A 73 -3.20 17.40 4.27
CA LEU A 73 -4.49 17.33 3.55
C LEU A 73 -4.61 18.33 2.39
N PHE A 74 -3.92 19.47 2.47
CA PHE A 74 -3.96 20.54 1.48
C PHE A 74 -3.34 20.19 0.12
N ILE A 75 -2.45 19.21 0.02
CA ILE A 75 -1.79 18.85 -1.25
C ILE A 75 -2.77 18.15 -2.20
N LYS A 76 -3.72 17.35 -1.68
CA LYS A 76 -4.77 16.74 -2.50
C LYS A 76 -5.69 17.78 -3.15
N GLN A 77 -5.95 18.88 -2.45
CA GLN A 77 -6.73 20.00 -3.00
C GLN A 77 -5.88 20.77 -4.03
N LEU A 78 -4.63 21.11 -3.70
CA LEU A 78 -3.73 21.84 -4.60
C LEU A 78 -3.37 21.07 -5.89
N TYR A 79 -3.23 19.74 -5.82
CA TYR A 79 -2.93 18.90 -6.98
C TYR A 79 -4.03 19.00 -8.04
N ARG A 80 -5.30 19.05 -7.63
CA ARG A 80 -6.42 19.27 -8.56
C ARG A 80 -6.42 20.67 -9.16
N TYR A 81 -5.93 21.69 -8.46
CA TYR A 81 -5.86 23.06 -8.97
C TYR A 81 -4.60 23.36 -9.80
N THR A 82 -3.59 22.49 -9.76
CA THR A 82 -2.35 22.66 -10.54
C THR A 82 -2.39 22.00 -11.92
N TYR A 83 -3.47 21.31 -12.29
CA TYR A 83 -3.62 20.72 -13.62
C TYR A 83 -3.48 21.76 -14.75
N HIS A 84 -3.86 23.01 -14.52
CA HIS A 84 -3.75 24.07 -15.53
C HIS A 84 -2.31 24.59 -15.71
N LEU A 85 -1.44 24.30 -14.75
CA LEU A 85 -0.01 24.65 -14.76
C LEU A 85 0.87 23.47 -15.19
N TRP A 86 0.28 22.30 -15.44
CA TRP A 86 1.00 21.17 -15.99
C TRP A 86 1.31 21.44 -17.46
N PRO A 87 2.53 21.12 -17.93
CA PRO A 87 2.89 21.34 -19.32
C PRO A 87 1.89 20.60 -20.23
N LEU A 88 1.17 21.38 -21.04
CA LEU A 88 0.39 20.89 -22.17
C LEU A 88 1.42 20.44 -23.22
N HIS A 89 1.81 19.18 -23.15
CA HIS A 89 2.60 18.56 -24.21
C HIS A 89 1.67 17.88 -25.20
#